data_AF-A0A1F6Z0V6-F1
#
_entry.id   AF-A0A1F6Z0V6-F1
#
_cell.length_a   1.000
_cell.length_b   1.000
_cell.length_c   1.000
_cell.angle_alpha   90.00
_cell.angle_beta   90.00
_cell.angle_gamma   90.00
#
_symmetry.space_group_name_H-M   'P 1'
#
loop_
_entity.id
_entity.type
_entity.pdbx_description
1 polymer ?
#
loop_
_entity_poly.entity_id
_entity_poly.type
_entity_poly.pdbx_seq_one_letter_code
_entity_poly.pdbx_strand_id
1 'polypeptide(L)'
;MRTTYAFPTKFELKVNSSRAISGYDWDFGDGSNTTTTTSGNIIHIYGNIGDYDLKIVARDINNITSTRIYKINVTSPELLINSTLQKMKKDLSNLRDQIDDQDLFYRAGLNEALNMNNLSLQVTVLENRYKNASGGDYLGIVSDLLEVNIPEDIIITKSASNYIFYPEKYNINLDVVGSIEEKDTSDISTSSYADAVYSWNAENINNRVMFKEFSVRYLEGETTEPVLKIFDFSISEKSALNYNSYFLIKNIANLKFKEDYDETEIDGYTYIELTGGTKKIMFSTTEDVNINDLPAFIAPPLSKLSVIDSEIPEEEEDSGAKWQLFGLIMLLLLLVGVVTYIILQTWYKRKYEDYLFKNKNDLYNLLHYIEAQRKKGVHESEIHYKLKNSGWNSEQIKYATRKHSGLRTGMLEIPIEKVFKKIDKKGSRGH
;
A
#
# COMPACT_ATOMS: atom_id res chain seq x y z
N MET A 1 -23.17 -15.51 -14.30
CA MET A 1 -24.02 -14.33 -14.04
C MET A 1 -25.47 -14.77 -14.16
N ARG A 2 -26.39 -14.21 -13.37
CA ARG A 2 -27.82 -14.55 -13.43
C ARG A 2 -28.62 -13.32 -13.87
N THR A 3 -29.63 -13.53 -14.72
CA THR A 3 -30.63 -12.51 -15.05
C THR A 3 -31.99 -13.19 -15.26
N THR A 4 -33.03 -12.43 -15.57
CA THR A 4 -34.37 -12.96 -15.85
C THR A 4 -34.84 -12.61 -17.26
N TYR A 5 -35.74 -13.43 -17.80
CA TYR A 5 -36.33 -13.19 -19.11
C TYR A 5 -37.07 -11.85 -19.17
N ALA A 6 -37.08 -11.22 -20.34
CA ALA A 6 -37.75 -9.94 -20.62
C ALA A 6 -37.32 -8.75 -19.74
N PHE A 7 -36.21 -8.86 -19.00
CA PHE A 7 -35.67 -7.78 -18.19
C PHE A 7 -34.46 -7.10 -18.89
N PRO A 8 -34.44 -5.76 -18.99
CA PRO A 8 -33.31 -5.02 -19.55
C PRO A 8 -32.10 -5.13 -18.63
N THR A 9 -31.17 -6.01 -18.98
CA THR A 9 -29.97 -6.27 -18.18
C THR A 9 -28.83 -5.40 -18.67
N LYS A 10 -28.25 -4.59 -17.78
CA LYS A 10 -27.04 -3.82 -18.07
C LYS A 10 -25.81 -4.72 -17.85
N PHE A 11 -24.97 -4.83 -18.87
CA PHE A 11 -23.68 -5.50 -18.81
C PHE A 11 -22.58 -4.45 -18.79
N GLU A 12 -21.65 -4.58 -17.85
CA GLU A 12 -20.48 -3.72 -17.72
C GLU A 12 -19.20 -4.56 -17.74
N LEU A 13 -18.29 -4.26 -18.65
CA LEU A 13 -17.02 -4.95 -18.79
C LEU A 13 -15.88 -4.07 -18.28
N LYS A 14 -15.20 -4.53 -17.23
CA LYS A 14 -13.94 -3.95 -16.77
C LYS A 14 -12.78 -4.67 -17.45
N VAL A 15 -12.06 -3.96 -18.33
CA VAL A 15 -10.87 -4.48 -19.00
C VAL A 15 -9.62 -3.86 -18.39
N ASN A 16 -8.71 -4.71 -17.93
CA ASN A 16 -7.37 -4.29 -17.54
C ASN A 16 -6.45 -4.43 -18.76
N SER A 17 -6.08 -3.30 -19.37
CA SER A 17 -5.24 -3.25 -20.57
C SER A 17 -4.24 -2.11 -20.45
N SER A 18 -3.00 -2.33 -20.90
CA SER A 18 -1.97 -1.30 -21.03
C SER A 18 -2.19 -0.36 -22.22
N ARG A 19 -3.22 -0.64 -23.04
CA ARG A 19 -3.60 0.15 -24.22
C ARG A 19 -5.09 0.49 -24.17
N ALA A 20 -5.43 1.66 -24.72
CA ALA A 20 -6.81 2.08 -24.87
C ALA A 20 -7.60 1.08 -25.73
N ILE A 21 -8.79 0.72 -25.24
CA ILE A 21 -9.74 -0.11 -25.96
C ILE A 21 -10.58 0.79 -26.87
N SER A 22 -10.64 0.46 -28.16
CA SER A 22 -11.37 1.23 -29.17
C SER A 22 -12.80 0.70 -29.41
N GLY A 23 -13.09 -0.55 -29.02
CA GLY A 23 -14.44 -1.10 -29.13
C GLY A 23 -14.62 -2.50 -28.58
N TYR A 24 -15.87 -2.92 -28.50
CA TYR A 24 -16.34 -4.20 -27.96
C TYR A 24 -17.40 -4.77 -28.89
N ASP A 25 -17.21 -6.02 -29.32
CA ASP A 25 -18.22 -6.78 -30.07
C ASP A 25 -18.89 -7.76 -29.10
N TRP A 26 -20.22 -7.70 -29.00
CA TRP A 26 -21.05 -8.45 -28.06
C TRP A 26 -21.94 -9.44 -28.80
N ASP A 27 -21.79 -10.72 -28.50
CA ASP A 27 -22.64 -11.81 -28.97
C ASP A 27 -23.25 -12.52 -27.76
N PHE A 28 -24.56 -12.34 -27.57
CA PHE A 28 -25.28 -12.85 -26.40
C PHE A 28 -25.63 -14.34 -26.50
N GLY A 29 -25.38 -14.99 -27.64
CA GLY A 29 -25.61 -16.43 -27.79
C GLY A 29 -27.10 -16.85 -27.84
N ASP A 30 -28.03 -15.89 -27.90
CA ASP A 30 -29.48 -16.11 -27.95
C ASP A 30 -30.07 -16.02 -29.37
N GLY A 31 -29.21 -15.88 -30.37
CA GLY A 31 -29.59 -15.70 -31.78
C GLY A 31 -29.83 -14.24 -32.18
N SER A 32 -29.68 -13.28 -31.26
CA SER A 32 -29.64 -11.86 -31.61
C SER A 32 -28.38 -11.50 -32.40
N ASN A 33 -28.42 -10.40 -33.16
CA ASN A 33 -27.27 -9.92 -33.92
C ASN A 33 -26.16 -9.42 -32.99
N THR A 34 -24.91 -9.70 -33.36
CA THR A 34 -23.75 -9.11 -32.68
C THR A 34 -23.82 -7.59 -32.71
N THR A 35 -23.61 -6.95 -31.57
CA THR A 35 -23.65 -5.49 -31.41
C THR A 35 -22.26 -4.97 -31.08
N THR A 36 -21.84 -3.87 -31.72
CA THR A 36 -20.55 -3.22 -31.43
C THR A 36 -20.75 -1.94 -30.63
N THR A 37 -19.99 -1.76 -29.55
CA THR A 37 -19.99 -0.54 -28.72
C THR A 37 -18.58 0.05 -28.57
N THR A 38 -18.47 1.34 -28.27
CA THR A 38 -17.19 2.00 -27.95
C THR A 38 -16.94 2.09 -26.44
N SER A 39 -18.00 2.02 -25.63
CA SER A 39 -17.91 1.86 -24.18
C SER A 39 -18.10 0.39 -23.79
N GLY A 40 -17.51 -0.02 -22.66
CA GLY A 40 -17.65 -1.37 -22.12
C GLY A 40 -19.04 -1.68 -21.54
N ASN A 41 -20.08 -0.93 -21.93
CA ASN A 41 -21.42 -1.00 -21.37
C ASN A 41 -22.46 -1.26 -22.46
N ILE A 42 -23.41 -2.17 -22.22
CA ILE A 42 -24.53 -2.46 -23.12
C ILE A 42 -25.75 -2.93 -22.33
N ILE A 43 -26.96 -2.70 -22.85
CA ILE A 43 -28.21 -3.25 -22.31
C ILE A 43 -28.71 -4.32 -23.28
N HIS A 44 -29.07 -5.50 -22.75
CA HIS A 44 -29.65 -6.59 -23.54
C HIS A 44 -30.85 -7.22 -22.84
N ILE A 45 -31.80 -7.73 -23.63
CA ILE A 45 -33.01 -8.39 -23.15
C ILE A 45 -33.04 -9.80 -23.74
N TYR A 46 -32.92 -10.81 -22.88
CA TYR A 46 -33.11 -12.20 -23.29
C TYR A 46 -34.60 -12.51 -23.41
N GLY A 47 -35.00 -13.01 -24.59
CA GLY A 47 -36.40 -13.33 -24.87
C GLY A 47 -36.88 -14.65 -24.26
N ASN A 48 -35.96 -15.58 -23.93
CA ASN A 48 -36.29 -16.91 -23.44
C ASN A 48 -35.45 -17.28 -22.21
N ILE A 49 -36.00 -18.18 -21.39
CA ILE A 49 -35.30 -18.81 -20.26
C ILE A 49 -34.29 -19.84 -20.82
N GLY A 50 -33.08 -19.86 -20.28
CA GLY A 50 -32.04 -20.76 -20.73
C GLY A 50 -30.64 -20.35 -20.28
N ASP A 51 -29.66 -21.19 -20.63
CA ASP A 51 -28.24 -20.88 -20.48
C ASP A 51 -27.68 -20.35 -21.80
N TYR A 52 -26.96 -19.24 -21.73
CA TYR A 52 -26.38 -18.56 -22.87
C TYR A 52 -24.88 -18.32 -22.67
N ASP A 53 -24.12 -18.47 -23.74
CA ASP A 53 -22.70 -18.15 -23.78
C ASP A 53 -22.51 -16.73 -24.36
N LEU A 54 -22.43 -15.74 -23.47
CA LEU A 54 -22.11 -14.37 -23.85
C LEU A 54 -20.64 -14.28 -24.25
N LYS A 55 -20.38 -14.14 -25.55
CA LYS A 55 -19.06 -13.94 -26.12
C LYS A 55 -18.80 -12.45 -26.33
N ILE A 56 -17.70 -11.96 -25.77
CA ILE A 56 -17.28 -10.57 -25.90
C ILE A 56 -15.89 -10.53 -26.54
N VAL A 57 -15.72 -9.69 -27.55
CA VAL A 57 -14.43 -9.40 -28.20
C VAL A 57 -14.07 -7.95 -27.96
N ALA A 58 -13.04 -7.69 -27.15
CA ALA A 58 -12.51 -6.34 -26.93
C ALA A 58 -11.38 -6.06 -27.93
N ARG A 59 -11.38 -4.88 -28.54
CA ARG A 59 -10.40 -4.46 -29.55
C ARG A 59 -9.63 -3.22 -29.11
N ASP A 60 -8.30 -3.27 -29.13
CA ASP A 60 -7.47 -2.11 -28.87
C ASP A 60 -7.34 -1.18 -30.11
N ILE A 61 -6.78 0.01 -29.89
CA ILE A 61 -6.52 0.99 -30.95
C ILE A 61 -5.66 0.49 -32.13
N ASN A 62 -4.95 -0.64 -31.97
CA ASN A 62 -4.14 -1.26 -33.02
C ASN A 62 -4.87 -2.44 -33.69
N ASN A 63 -6.17 -2.58 -33.46
CA ASN A 63 -7.00 -3.69 -33.90
C ASN A 63 -6.60 -5.06 -33.35
N ILE A 64 -5.86 -5.11 -32.23
CA ILE A 64 -5.58 -6.36 -31.52
C ILE A 64 -6.80 -6.71 -30.68
N THR A 65 -7.28 -7.94 -30.82
CA THR A 65 -8.49 -8.42 -30.16
C THR A 65 -8.20 -9.41 -29.04
N SER A 66 -8.99 -9.34 -27.97
CA SER A 66 -9.06 -10.37 -26.94
C SER A 66 -10.50 -10.83 -26.78
N THR A 67 -10.72 -12.13 -26.58
CA THR A 67 -12.05 -12.73 -26.51
C THR A 67 -12.27 -13.40 -25.17
N ARG A 68 -13.46 -13.22 -24.59
CA ARG A 68 -13.90 -13.95 -23.41
C ARG A 68 -15.35 -14.40 -23.54
N ILE A 69 -15.65 -15.56 -22.96
CA ILE A 69 -17.00 -16.13 -22.92
C ILE A 69 -17.46 -16.18 -21.46
N TYR A 70 -18.69 -15.72 -21.22
CA TYR A 70 -19.35 -15.71 -19.92
C TYR A 70 -20.63 -16.52 -19.98
N LYS A 71 -20.85 -17.38 -18.99
CA LYS A 71 -22.11 -18.11 -18.86
C LYS A 71 -23.18 -17.25 -18.19
N ILE A 72 -24.28 -17.04 -18.91
CA ILE A 72 -25.45 -16.29 -18.45
C ILE A 72 -26.60 -17.29 -18.25
N ASN A 73 -27.10 -17.37 -17.03
CA ASN A 73 -28.28 -18.18 -16.71
C ASN A 73 -29.48 -17.25 -16.62
N VAL A 74 -30.45 -17.42 -17.53
CA VAL A 74 -31.68 -16.65 -17.59
C VAL A 74 -32.81 -17.48 -17.00
N THR A 75 -33.41 -17.02 -15.90
CA THR A 75 -34.48 -17.73 -15.19
C THR A 75 -35.83 -17.01 -15.29
N SER A 76 -36.87 -17.56 -14.67
CA SER A 76 -38.10 -16.80 -14.44
C SER A 76 -37.87 -15.69 -13.39
N PRO A 77 -38.63 -14.59 -13.44
CA PRO A 77 -38.56 -13.52 -12.44
C PRO A 77 -38.84 -14.05 -11.04
N GLU A 78 -39.84 -14.94 -10.90
CA GLU A 78 -40.18 -15.58 -9.62
C GLU A 78 -39.00 -16.33 -8.99
N LEU A 79 -38.30 -17.16 -9.79
CA LEU A 79 -37.15 -17.90 -9.30
C LEU A 79 -35.98 -16.98 -8.94
N LEU A 80 -35.73 -15.95 -9.76
CA LEU A 80 -34.70 -14.96 -9.49
C LEU A 80 -35.01 -14.23 -8.17
N ILE A 81 -36.21 -13.64 -8.05
CA ILE A 81 -36.64 -12.91 -6.85
C ILE A 81 -36.56 -13.81 -5.62
N ASN A 82 -37.12 -15.02 -5.66
CA ASN A 82 -37.09 -15.94 -4.53
C ASN A 82 -35.64 -16.26 -4.11
N SER A 83 -34.79 -16.65 -5.07
CA SER A 83 -33.41 -17.01 -4.76
C SER A 83 -32.59 -15.84 -4.19
N THR A 84 -32.79 -14.63 -4.73
CA THR A 84 -32.09 -13.44 -4.25
C THR A 84 -32.62 -12.97 -2.89
N LEU A 85 -33.94 -13.00 -2.65
CA LEU A 85 -34.50 -12.72 -1.32
C LEU A 85 -33.98 -13.68 -0.26
N GLN A 86 -33.87 -14.97 -0.57
CA GLN A 86 -33.28 -15.95 0.35
C GLN A 86 -31.81 -15.64 0.65
N LYS A 87 -31.03 -15.24 -0.37
CA LYS A 87 -29.65 -14.79 -0.18
C LYS A 87 -29.59 -13.56 0.73
N MET A 88 -30.33 -12.50 0.40
CA MET A 88 -30.38 -11.26 1.18
C MET A 88 -30.74 -11.50 2.65
N LYS A 89 -31.71 -12.38 2.92
CA LYS A 89 -32.08 -12.77 4.29
C LYS A 89 -30.97 -13.51 5.00
N LYS A 90 -30.30 -14.43 4.32
CA LYS A 90 -29.15 -15.16 4.86
C LYS A 90 -28.02 -14.19 5.21
N ASP A 91 -27.72 -13.26 4.31
CA ASP A 91 -26.67 -12.27 4.50
C ASP A 91 -27.02 -11.33 5.66
N LEU A 92 -28.26 -10.81 5.72
CA LEU A 92 -28.74 -10.04 6.87
C LEU A 92 -28.65 -10.78 8.20
N SER A 93 -28.99 -12.08 8.21
CA SER A 93 -28.84 -12.92 9.40
C SER A 93 -27.37 -13.03 9.81
N ASN A 94 -26.48 -13.29 8.84
CA ASN A 94 -25.05 -13.39 9.11
C ASN A 94 -24.47 -12.08 9.65
N LEU A 95 -24.81 -10.93 9.04
CA LEU A 95 -24.42 -9.62 9.54
C LEU A 95 -24.93 -9.40 10.95
N ARG A 96 -26.20 -9.73 11.23
CA ARG A 96 -26.78 -9.61 12.57
C ARG A 96 -26.01 -10.46 13.59
N ASP A 97 -25.72 -11.72 13.26
CA ASP A 97 -24.98 -12.62 14.14
C ASP A 97 -23.56 -12.07 14.43
N GLN A 98 -22.87 -11.56 13.42
CA GLN A 98 -21.54 -10.95 13.58
C GLN A 98 -21.55 -9.67 14.42
N ILE A 99 -22.59 -8.84 14.25
CA ILE A 99 -22.82 -7.64 15.06
C ILE A 99 -23.12 -8.05 16.50
N ASP A 100 -24.05 -8.98 16.72
CA ASP A 100 -24.49 -9.45 18.03
C ASP A 100 -23.38 -10.18 18.83
N ASP A 101 -22.29 -10.61 18.18
CA ASP A 101 -21.08 -11.13 18.85
C ASP A 101 -20.18 -10.02 19.43
N GLN A 102 -20.30 -8.77 18.96
CA GLN A 102 -19.48 -7.65 19.44
C GLN A 102 -19.94 -7.13 20.82
N ASP A 103 -19.21 -6.21 21.45
CA ASP A 103 -19.72 -5.50 22.63
C ASP A 103 -20.79 -4.44 22.25
N LEU A 104 -21.48 -3.89 23.25
CA LEU A 104 -22.61 -2.96 23.03
C LEU A 104 -22.24 -1.71 22.23
N PHE A 105 -21.04 -1.16 22.43
CA PHE A 105 -20.62 0.05 21.74
C PHE A 105 -20.36 -0.25 20.26
N TYR A 106 -19.67 -1.36 19.99
CA TYR A 106 -19.36 -1.82 18.65
C TYR A 106 -20.64 -2.19 17.89
N ARG A 107 -21.59 -2.85 18.57
CA ARG A 107 -22.92 -3.16 18.04
C ARG A 107 -23.65 -1.91 17.58
N ALA A 108 -23.70 -0.89 18.42
CA ALA A 108 -24.39 0.36 18.09
C ALA A 108 -23.75 1.02 16.86
N GLY A 109 -22.42 1.14 16.85
CA GLY A 109 -21.67 1.71 15.73
C GLY A 109 -21.87 0.95 14.42
N LEU A 110 -21.83 -0.40 14.43
CA LEU A 110 -22.03 -1.21 13.22
C LEU A 110 -23.47 -1.15 12.71
N ASN A 111 -24.47 -1.17 13.61
CA ASN A 111 -25.87 -1.06 13.20
C ASN A 111 -26.17 0.28 12.53
N GLU A 112 -25.59 1.37 13.06
CA GLU A 112 -25.72 2.71 12.49
C GLU A 112 -24.97 2.82 11.15
N ALA A 113 -23.69 2.43 11.12
CA ALA A 113 -22.85 2.51 9.93
C ALA A 113 -23.40 1.73 8.74
N LEU A 114 -23.97 0.55 8.99
CA LEU A 114 -24.58 -0.30 7.95
C LEU A 114 -26.06 0.01 7.70
N ASN A 115 -26.66 0.88 8.50
CA ASN A 115 -28.10 1.16 8.48
C ASN A 115 -28.94 -0.13 8.47
N MET A 116 -28.63 -1.05 9.41
CA MET A 116 -29.20 -2.41 9.44
C MET A 116 -30.73 -2.43 9.48
N ASN A 117 -31.34 -1.44 10.13
CA ASN A 117 -32.79 -1.30 10.21
C ASN A 117 -33.40 -1.02 8.82
N ASN A 118 -32.79 -0.13 8.04
CA ASN A 118 -33.27 0.17 6.70
C ASN A 118 -33.09 -1.02 5.75
N LEU A 119 -31.93 -1.69 5.79
CA LEU A 119 -31.71 -2.90 4.97
C LEU A 119 -32.74 -3.99 5.29
N SER A 120 -32.98 -4.25 6.58
CA SER A 120 -34.00 -5.22 7.00
C SER A 120 -35.40 -4.82 6.55
N LEU A 121 -35.73 -3.52 6.59
CA LEU A 121 -37.02 -3.02 6.14
C LEU A 121 -37.20 -3.18 4.62
N GLN A 122 -36.19 -2.81 3.82
CA GLN A 122 -36.21 -2.95 2.37
C GLN A 122 -36.45 -4.40 1.94
N VAL A 123 -35.73 -5.36 2.54
CA VAL A 123 -35.93 -6.79 2.27
C VAL A 123 -37.34 -7.26 2.67
N THR A 124 -37.84 -6.80 3.81
CA THR A 124 -39.21 -7.13 4.28
C THR A 124 -40.28 -6.61 3.32
N VAL A 125 -40.12 -5.39 2.82
CA VAL A 125 -41.03 -4.78 1.83
C VAL A 125 -41.00 -5.55 0.52
N LEU A 126 -39.81 -5.88 0.01
CA LEU A 126 -39.66 -6.68 -1.22
C LEU A 126 -40.28 -8.07 -1.08
N GLU A 127 -40.08 -8.74 0.06
CA GLU A 127 -40.70 -10.04 0.32
C GLU A 127 -42.23 -9.95 0.33
N ASN A 128 -42.79 -8.94 1.01
CA ASN A 128 -44.23 -8.77 1.08
C ASN A 128 -44.83 -8.45 -0.29
N ARG A 129 -44.14 -7.65 -1.11
CA ARG A 129 -44.53 -7.42 -2.51
C ARG A 129 -44.49 -8.70 -3.31
N TYR A 130 -43.42 -9.48 -3.20
CA TYR A 130 -43.29 -10.76 -3.89
C TYR A 130 -44.40 -11.76 -3.53
N LYS A 131 -44.78 -11.87 -2.24
CA LYS A 131 -45.88 -12.74 -1.78
C LYS A 131 -47.24 -12.38 -2.39
N ASN A 132 -47.45 -11.11 -2.72
CA ASN A 132 -48.72 -10.60 -3.25
C ASN A 132 -48.67 -10.33 -4.77
N ALA A 133 -47.54 -10.60 -5.41
CA ALA A 133 -47.31 -10.27 -6.81
C ALA A 133 -47.96 -11.28 -7.76
N SER A 134 -48.34 -10.82 -8.95
CA SER A 134 -48.81 -11.66 -10.04
C SER A 134 -48.38 -11.12 -11.40
N GLY A 135 -48.10 -12.01 -12.35
CA GLY A 135 -47.85 -11.63 -13.76
C GLY A 135 -46.79 -10.54 -13.94
N GLY A 136 -47.22 -9.35 -14.37
CA GLY A 136 -46.34 -8.21 -14.71
C GLY A 136 -45.64 -7.55 -13.53
N ASP A 137 -46.07 -7.81 -12.29
CA ASP A 137 -45.51 -7.17 -11.08
C ASP A 137 -44.04 -7.54 -10.85
N TYR A 138 -43.62 -8.71 -11.30
CA TYR A 138 -42.30 -9.25 -10.99
C TYR A 138 -41.15 -8.42 -11.59
N LEU A 139 -41.32 -7.82 -12.76
CA LEU A 139 -40.22 -7.03 -13.37
C LEU A 139 -39.90 -5.78 -12.56
N GLY A 140 -40.92 -5.13 -11.98
CA GLY A 140 -40.72 -4.02 -11.05
C GLY A 140 -40.00 -4.48 -9.78
N ILE A 141 -40.38 -5.63 -9.22
CA ILE A 141 -39.72 -6.20 -8.04
C ILE A 141 -38.26 -6.57 -8.34
N VAL A 142 -37.97 -7.12 -9.52
CA VAL A 142 -36.58 -7.40 -9.94
C VAL A 142 -35.76 -6.10 -10.00
N SER A 143 -36.32 -5.02 -10.56
CA SER A 143 -35.64 -3.72 -10.60
C SER A 143 -35.28 -3.24 -9.20
N ASP A 144 -36.26 -3.21 -8.29
CA ASP A 144 -36.07 -2.71 -6.93
C ASP A 144 -35.13 -3.62 -6.12
N LEU A 145 -35.13 -4.93 -6.40
CA LEU A 145 -34.27 -5.90 -5.75
C LEU A 145 -32.79 -5.74 -6.16
N LEU A 146 -32.51 -5.30 -7.39
CA LEU A 146 -31.14 -5.01 -7.84
C LEU A 146 -30.58 -3.71 -7.25
N GLU A 147 -31.42 -2.82 -6.72
CA GLU A 147 -30.97 -1.58 -6.06
C GLU A 147 -30.54 -1.82 -4.59
N VAL A 148 -30.99 -2.92 -3.98
CA VAL A 148 -30.67 -3.25 -2.58
C VAL A 148 -29.36 -4.03 -2.53
N ASN A 149 -28.28 -3.35 -2.13
CA ASN A 149 -26.98 -3.97 -1.94
C ASN A 149 -26.75 -4.35 -0.47
N ILE A 150 -26.65 -5.65 -0.18
CA ILE A 150 -26.44 -6.16 1.18
C ILE A 150 -25.06 -6.85 1.23
N PRO A 151 -24.19 -6.44 2.16
CA PRO A 151 -22.90 -7.11 2.34
C PRO A 151 -23.10 -8.50 2.92
N GLU A 152 -22.15 -9.39 2.62
CA GLU A 152 -22.22 -10.77 3.10
C GLU A 152 -21.70 -10.92 4.50
N ASP A 153 -20.59 -10.26 4.79
CA ASP A 153 -19.97 -10.28 6.08
C ASP A 153 -19.25 -8.98 6.41
N ILE A 154 -19.00 -8.85 7.71
CA ILE A 154 -18.17 -7.84 8.31
C ILE A 154 -16.83 -8.51 8.63
N ILE A 155 -15.75 -7.86 8.24
CA ILE A 155 -14.37 -8.30 8.49
C ILE A 155 -13.58 -7.17 9.15
N ILE A 156 -12.54 -7.52 9.89
CA ILE A 156 -11.56 -6.55 10.39
C ILE A 156 -10.42 -6.48 9.38
N THR A 157 -10.26 -5.34 8.70
CA THR A 157 -9.24 -5.15 7.66
C THR A 157 -7.94 -4.56 8.21
N LYS A 158 -8.02 -3.76 9.27
CA LYS A 158 -6.86 -3.22 9.97
C LYS A 158 -7.10 -3.23 11.47
N SER A 159 -6.06 -3.54 12.24
CA SER A 159 -6.10 -3.40 13.69
C SER A 159 -4.72 -3.29 14.31
N ALA A 160 -4.64 -2.69 15.50
CA ALA A 160 -3.50 -2.82 16.41
C ALA A 160 -3.98 -2.78 17.87
N SER A 161 -3.22 -3.42 18.77
CA SER A 161 -3.62 -3.61 20.17
C SER A 161 -2.76 -2.86 21.19
N ASN A 162 -1.71 -2.14 20.78
CA ASN A 162 -0.83 -1.42 21.71
C ASN A 162 0.05 -0.36 21.01
N TYR A 163 -0.53 0.39 20.06
CA TYR A 163 0.22 1.38 19.29
C TYR A 163 0.51 2.62 20.14
N ILE A 164 1.68 3.27 19.97
CA ILE A 164 1.93 4.58 20.57
C ILE A 164 1.44 5.61 19.57
N PHE A 165 0.52 6.46 20.00
CA PHE A 165 -0.05 7.49 19.17
C PHE A 165 0.88 8.71 19.10
N TYR A 166 1.28 9.02 17.86
CA TYR A 166 1.98 10.24 17.50
C TYR A 166 1.19 10.88 16.35
N PRO A 167 0.51 12.02 16.59
CA PRO A 167 -0.24 12.67 15.53
C PRO A 167 0.68 13.32 14.51
N GLU A 168 0.24 13.43 13.26
CA GLU A 168 0.94 14.22 12.25
C GLU A 168 1.00 15.71 12.63
N LYS A 169 2.07 16.41 12.22
CA LYS A 169 2.31 17.82 12.64
C LYS A 169 1.13 18.74 12.31
N TYR A 170 0.50 18.53 11.15
CA TYR A 170 -0.64 19.33 10.70
C TYR A 170 -1.94 19.07 11.48
N ASN A 171 -1.99 17.99 12.27
CA ASN A 171 -3.13 17.68 13.15
C ASN A 171 -3.01 18.36 14.51
N ILE A 172 -1.87 18.97 14.84
CA ILE A 172 -1.67 19.73 16.07
C ILE A 172 -2.07 21.18 15.80
N ASN A 173 -3.22 21.59 16.32
CA ASN A 173 -3.65 22.98 16.33
C ASN A 173 -3.54 23.53 17.75
N LEU A 174 -2.78 24.61 17.98
CA LEU A 174 -2.71 25.21 19.32
C LEU A 174 -3.68 26.36 19.54
N ASP A 175 -4.31 26.88 18.48
CA ASP A 175 -5.34 27.91 18.63
C ASP A 175 -6.50 27.37 19.47
N VAL A 176 -6.86 26.10 19.29
CA VAL A 176 -7.87 25.42 20.13
C VAL A 176 -7.44 25.33 21.60
N VAL A 177 -6.14 25.14 21.90
CA VAL A 177 -5.64 25.15 23.29
C VAL A 177 -5.69 26.57 23.86
N GLY A 178 -5.36 27.57 23.05
CA GLY A 178 -5.54 28.99 23.39
C GLY A 178 -6.98 29.33 23.73
N SER A 179 -7.93 28.89 22.91
CA SER A 179 -9.37 29.08 23.15
C SER A 179 -9.86 28.40 24.42
N ILE A 180 -9.37 27.19 24.75
CA ILE A 180 -9.68 26.52 26.03
C ILE A 180 -9.16 27.34 27.22
N GLU A 181 -7.98 27.95 27.10
CA GLU A 181 -7.36 28.75 28.16
C GLU A 181 -7.74 30.24 28.15
N GLU A 182 -8.58 30.69 27.22
CA GLU A 182 -8.89 32.10 26.95
C GLU A 182 -7.63 32.97 26.73
N LYS A 183 -6.65 32.44 25.98
CA LYS A 183 -5.37 33.10 25.66
C LYS A 183 -5.22 33.34 24.17
N ASP A 184 -4.66 34.50 23.83
CA ASP A 184 -4.32 34.87 22.45
C ASP A 184 -3.09 34.08 21.95
N THR A 185 -3.24 33.43 20.79
CA THR A 185 -2.20 32.64 20.12
C THR A 185 -1.74 33.26 18.81
N SER A 186 -2.15 34.50 18.48
CA SER A 186 -1.88 35.14 17.18
C SER A 186 -0.39 35.30 16.82
N ASP A 187 0.50 35.31 17.82
CA ASP A 187 1.95 35.40 17.64
C ASP A 187 2.68 34.03 17.54
N ILE A 188 1.93 32.91 17.58
CA ILE A 188 2.47 31.55 17.70
C ILE A 188 2.63 30.89 16.33
N SER A 189 3.87 30.60 15.90
CA SER A 189 4.10 29.81 14.67
C SER A 189 3.74 28.33 14.86
N THR A 190 2.84 27.78 14.04
CA THR A 190 2.31 26.41 14.20
C THR A 190 3.39 25.31 14.19
N SER A 191 4.49 25.50 13.45
CA SER A 191 5.50 24.45 13.25
C SER A 191 6.43 24.21 14.45
N SER A 192 6.89 25.28 15.13
CA SER A 192 7.79 25.17 16.29
C SER A 192 7.09 24.59 17.52
N TYR A 193 5.77 24.74 17.59
CA TYR A 193 4.99 24.30 18.74
C TYR A 193 4.55 22.84 18.66
N ALA A 194 4.39 22.28 17.45
CA ALA A 194 4.21 20.83 17.29
C ALA A 194 5.37 20.04 17.93
N ASP A 195 6.61 20.52 17.75
CA ASP A 195 7.79 19.92 18.35
C ASP A 195 7.83 20.07 19.87
N ALA A 196 7.33 21.20 20.41
CA ALA A 196 7.16 21.38 21.85
C ALA A 196 6.10 20.42 22.43
N VAL A 197 4.97 20.22 21.73
CA VAL A 197 3.93 19.25 22.12
C VAL A 197 4.47 17.83 22.10
N TYR A 198 5.26 17.44 21.10
CA TYR A 198 5.89 16.12 21.06
C TYR A 198 6.88 15.91 22.20
N SER A 199 7.74 16.91 22.45
CA SER A 199 8.73 16.84 23.53
C SER A 199 8.04 16.70 24.88
N TRP A 200 7.02 17.52 25.13
CA TRP A 200 6.23 17.45 26.35
C TRP A 200 5.54 16.07 26.50
N ASN A 201 4.90 15.55 25.44
CA ASN A 201 4.26 14.24 25.49
C ASN A 201 5.27 13.13 25.77
N ALA A 202 6.43 13.17 25.13
CA ALA A 202 7.50 12.20 25.31
C ALA A 202 8.04 12.20 26.75
N GLU A 203 8.02 13.33 27.44
CA GLU A 203 8.47 13.44 28.84
C GLU A 203 7.37 13.09 29.85
N ASN A 204 6.12 13.47 29.59
CA ASN A 204 5.07 13.52 30.60
C ASN A 204 3.96 12.47 30.43
N ILE A 205 3.74 11.96 29.21
CA ILE A 205 2.57 11.14 28.89
C ILE A 205 2.94 9.73 28.42
N ASN A 206 2.29 8.73 29.01
CA ASN A 206 2.17 7.39 28.47
C ASN A 206 0.84 7.29 27.74
N ASN A 207 0.87 7.31 26.40
CA ASN A 207 -0.30 7.04 25.58
C ASN A 207 -0.17 5.68 24.89
N ARG A 208 -1.28 4.94 24.82
CA ARG A 208 -1.44 3.74 24.01
C ARG A 208 -2.79 3.79 23.34
N VAL A 209 -2.88 3.30 22.10
CA VAL A 209 -4.13 3.20 21.37
C VAL A 209 -4.29 1.79 20.80
N MET A 210 -5.48 1.23 21.03
CA MET A 210 -5.98 0.12 20.24
C MET A 210 -6.86 0.68 19.13
N PHE A 211 -6.76 0.14 17.93
CA PHE A 211 -7.66 0.51 16.84
C PHE A 211 -8.17 -0.71 16.09
N LYS A 212 -9.38 -0.60 15.56
CA LYS A 212 -10.01 -1.59 14.68
C LYS A 212 -10.74 -0.88 13.55
N GLU A 213 -10.50 -1.32 12.32
CA GLU A 213 -11.24 -0.94 11.12
C GLU A 213 -12.11 -2.11 10.71
N PHE A 214 -13.43 -1.95 10.83
CA PHE A 214 -14.41 -2.86 10.29
C PHE A 214 -14.73 -2.47 8.86
N SER A 215 -14.69 -3.45 7.97
CA SER A 215 -15.07 -3.33 6.58
C SER A 215 -16.11 -4.38 6.23
N VAL A 216 -16.90 -4.10 5.20
CA VAL A 216 -17.85 -5.06 4.64
C VAL A 216 -17.37 -5.60 3.30
N ARG A 217 -17.82 -6.80 2.95
CA ARG A 217 -17.49 -7.46 1.69
C ARG A 217 -18.74 -7.79 0.88
N TYR A 218 -18.66 -7.55 -0.42
CA TYR A 218 -19.70 -7.86 -1.40
C TYR A 218 -19.19 -8.93 -2.40
N LEU A 219 -19.99 -9.97 -2.70
CA LEU A 219 -19.60 -11.01 -3.68
C LEU A 219 -19.45 -10.47 -5.10
N GLU A 220 -20.27 -9.49 -5.48
CA GLU A 220 -20.23 -8.89 -6.82
C GLU A 220 -19.13 -7.83 -6.90
N GLY A 221 -17.89 -8.28 -6.98
CA GLY A 221 -16.74 -7.42 -7.28
C GLY A 221 -15.49 -7.67 -6.45
N GLU A 222 -15.54 -8.60 -5.48
CA GLU A 222 -14.45 -8.81 -4.50
C GLU A 222 -14.02 -7.49 -3.83
N THR A 223 -14.97 -6.57 -3.65
CA THR A 223 -14.72 -5.27 -3.04
C THR A 223 -14.86 -5.34 -1.53
N THR A 224 -13.98 -4.64 -0.85
CA THR A 224 -14.04 -4.40 0.59
C THR A 224 -14.15 -2.91 0.84
N GLU A 225 -15.12 -2.51 1.66
CA GLU A 225 -15.38 -1.09 1.95
C GLU A 225 -15.35 -0.85 3.46
N PRO A 226 -14.54 0.11 3.96
CA PRO A 226 -14.49 0.42 5.40
C PRO A 226 -15.78 1.12 5.82
N VAL A 227 -16.36 0.67 6.94
CA VAL A 227 -17.66 1.17 7.42
C VAL A 227 -17.59 1.78 8.82
N LEU A 228 -16.69 1.28 9.68
CA LEU A 228 -16.58 1.76 11.05
C LEU A 228 -15.15 1.64 11.54
N LYS A 229 -14.64 2.72 12.14
CA LYS A 229 -13.35 2.74 12.81
C LYS A 229 -13.57 2.99 14.29
N ILE A 230 -12.87 2.24 15.12
CA ILE A 230 -12.94 2.36 16.57
C ILE A 230 -11.53 2.55 17.11
N PHE A 231 -11.39 3.52 18.01
CA PHE A 231 -10.15 3.85 18.71
C PHE A 231 -10.39 3.76 20.21
N ASP A 232 -9.48 3.12 20.93
CA ASP A 232 -9.49 2.99 22.40
C ASP A 232 -8.14 3.47 22.92
N PHE A 233 -8.13 4.71 23.40
CA PHE A 233 -6.97 5.37 23.97
C PHE A 233 -6.85 5.06 25.45
N SER A 234 -5.66 4.66 25.89
CA SER A 234 -5.25 4.59 27.29
C SER A 234 -4.16 5.64 27.51
N ILE A 235 -4.49 6.70 28.23
CA ILE A 235 -3.62 7.85 28.47
C ILE A 235 -3.36 7.95 29.97
N SER A 236 -2.10 8.05 30.36
CA SER A 236 -1.70 8.21 31.76
C SER A 236 -0.48 9.10 31.88
N GLU A 237 -0.40 9.81 33.00
CA GLU A 237 0.78 10.60 33.34
C GLU A 237 1.94 9.66 33.74
N LYS A 238 3.14 9.95 33.22
CA LYS A 238 4.38 9.27 33.65
C LYS A 238 4.76 9.65 35.08
N SER A 239 4.41 10.86 35.48
CA SER A 239 4.60 11.42 36.82
C SER A 239 3.50 12.43 37.06
N ALA A 240 3.03 12.52 38.32
CA ALA A 240 1.90 13.36 38.67
C ALA A 240 2.13 14.82 38.22
N LEU A 241 1.20 15.34 37.42
CA LEU A 241 1.21 16.72 36.96
C LEU A 241 0.42 17.61 37.93
N ASN A 242 0.83 18.87 38.06
CA ASN A 242 0.12 19.88 38.86
C ASN A 242 -0.77 20.80 38.02
N TYR A 243 -1.12 20.36 36.81
CA TYR A 243 -1.99 21.03 35.85
C TYR A 243 -2.73 19.97 35.04
N ASN A 244 -3.90 20.32 34.51
CA ASN A 244 -4.64 19.45 33.61
C ASN A 244 -4.01 19.50 32.22
N SER A 245 -3.99 18.37 31.54
CA SER A 245 -3.69 18.30 30.10
C SER A 245 -4.97 17.94 29.35
N TYR A 246 -4.93 17.99 28.03
CA TYR A 246 -6.11 17.85 27.19
C TYR A 246 -5.88 16.76 26.14
N PHE A 247 -6.86 15.89 25.95
CA PHE A 247 -7.01 15.11 24.73
C PHE A 247 -7.94 15.89 23.81
N LEU A 248 -7.51 16.20 22.59
CA LEU A 248 -8.28 16.95 21.61
C LEU A 248 -8.48 16.10 20.37
N ILE A 249 -9.65 16.19 19.75
CA ILE A 249 -9.95 15.57 18.46
C ILE A 249 -10.79 16.52 17.62
N LYS A 250 -10.39 16.74 16.37
CA LYS A 250 -11.20 17.52 15.42
C LYS A 250 -12.54 16.83 15.21
N ASN A 251 -13.60 17.59 15.04
CA ASN A 251 -14.90 17.03 14.70
C ASN A 251 -14.80 16.29 13.35
N ILE A 252 -15.05 14.99 13.41
CA ILE A 252 -15.04 14.06 12.28
C ILE A 252 -16.43 13.45 12.10
N ALA A 253 -16.70 12.91 10.91
CA ALA A 253 -17.99 12.35 10.57
C ALA A 253 -18.40 11.23 11.54
N ASN A 254 -19.59 11.36 12.11
CA ASN A 254 -20.16 10.42 13.07
C ASN A 254 -19.22 10.07 14.23
N LEU A 255 -18.50 11.06 14.77
CA LEU A 255 -17.74 10.90 16.01
C LEU A 255 -18.70 10.54 17.16
N LYS A 256 -18.51 9.37 17.77
CA LYS A 256 -19.30 8.90 18.91
C LYS A 256 -18.38 8.39 20.01
N PHE A 257 -18.49 8.96 21.21
CA PHE A 257 -17.84 8.44 22.40
C PHE A 257 -18.64 7.29 23.00
N LYS A 258 -17.94 6.34 23.63
CA LYS A 258 -18.56 5.16 24.26
C LYS A 258 -19.43 5.50 25.46
N GLU A 259 -19.01 6.50 26.21
CA GLU A 259 -19.66 7.03 27.40
C GLU A 259 -19.37 8.53 27.46
N ASP A 260 -19.97 9.20 28.42
CA ASP A 260 -19.69 10.61 28.72
C ASP A 260 -18.31 10.73 29.36
N TYR A 261 -17.41 11.47 28.71
CA TYR A 261 -16.06 11.74 29.17
C TYR A 261 -15.90 13.18 29.67
N ASP A 262 -17.01 13.86 29.97
CA ASP A 262 -17.05 15.31 30.22
C ASP A 262 -16.48 16.09 29.01
N GLU A 263 -16.71 15.59 27.79
CA GLU A 263 -16.19 16.22 26.58
C GLU A 263 -16.87 17.55 26.26
N THR A 264 -16.10 18.52 25.79
CA THR A 264 -16.59 19.86 25.42
C THR A 264 -16.16 20.23 24.01
N GLU A 265 -17.08 20.83 23.25
CA GLU A 265 -16.82 21.30 21.89
C GLU A 265 -16.37 22.76 21.87
N ILE A 266 -15.27 23.04 21.17
CA ILE A 266 -14.71 24.38 20.98
C ILE A 266 -13.96 24.46 19.65
N ASP A 267 -14.22 25.49 18.85
CA ASP A 267 -13.55 25.77 17.57
C ASP A 267 -13.43 24.59 16.59
N GLY A 268 -14.48 23.75 16.53
CA GLY A 268 -14.52 22.57 15.65
C GLY A 268 -13.69 21.39 16.15
N TYR A 269 -13.29 21.41 17.42
CA TYR A 269 -12.69 20.31 18.15
C TYR A 269 -13.57 19.91 19.32
N THR A 270 -13.49 18.64 19.68
CA THR A 270 -13.94 18.12 20.96
C THR A 270 -12.72 17.87 21.83
N TYR A 271 -12.72 18.36 23.08
CA TYR A 271 -11.64 18.10 24.03
C TYR A 271 -12.15 17.43 25.31
N ILE A 272 -11.25 16.67 25.94
CA ILE A 272 -11.46 15.97 27.21
C ILE A 272 -10.30 16.35 28.14
N GLU A 273 -10.62 16.80 29.35
CA GLU A 273 -9.61 17.07 30.36
C GLU A 273 -9.02 15.78 30.94
N LEU A 274 -7.70 15.67 30.83
CA LEU A 274 -6.92 14.59 31.40
C LEU A 274 -6.54 14.97 32.83
N THR A 275 -7.32 14.45 33.77
CA THR A 275 -7.10 14.54 35.21
C THR A 275 -6.47 13.24 35.74
N GLY A 276 -5.66 13.35 36.79
CA GLY A 276 -4.72 12.33 37.26
C GLY A 276 -5.23 10.88 37.27
N GLY A 277 -4.31 9.95 36.97
CA GLY A 277 -4.60 8.53 36.82
C GLY A 277 -4.49 8.07 35.36
N THR A 278 -5.10 6.93 35.05
CA THR A 278 -5.22 6.45 33.66
C THR A 278 -6.61 6.76 33.14
N LYS A 279 -6.71 7.55 32.09
CA LYS A 279 -7.95 7.83 31.35
C LYS A 279 -8.04 6.87 30.17
N LYS A 280 -9.19 6.21 30.02
CA LYS A 280 -9.52 5.38 28.86
C LYS A 280 -10.60 6.05 28.04
N ILE A 281 -10.29 6.45 26.82
CA ILE A 281 -11.20 7.18 25.94
C ILE A 281 -11.45 6.31 24.72
N MET A 282 -12.67 5.78 24.60
CA MET A 282 -13.08 4.98 23.46
C MET A 282 -14.09 5.74 22.61
N PHE A 283 -13.84 5.80 21.31
CA PHE A 283 -14.74 6.42 20.36
C PHE A 283 -14.74 5.70 19.01
N SER A 284 -15.76 6.00 18.20
CA SER A 284 -15.92 5.50 16.85
C SER A 284 -16.17 6.63 15.86
N THR A 285 -15.93 6.34 14.59
CA THR A 285 -16.18 7.23 13.46
C THR A 285 -16.43 6.41 12.19
N THR A 286 -17.20 6.98 11.25
CA THR A 286 -17.34 6.44 9.89
C THR A 286 -16.46 7.19 8.89
N GLU A 287 -15.69 8.19 9.33
CA GLU A 287 -14.78 8.93 8.45
C GLU A 287 -13.64 8.03 7.96
N ASP A 288 -13.17 8.30 6.74
CA ASP A 288 -12.04 7.57 6.20
C ASP A 288 -10.70 8.10 6.72
N VAL A 289 -10.43 7.81 8.00
CA VAL A 289 -9.24 8.27 8.71
C VAL A 289 -8.37 7.09 9.17
N ASN A 290 -7.09 7.10 8.79
CA ASN A 290 -6.14 6.10 9.31
C ASN A 290 -5.61 6.54 10.68
N ILE A 291 -5.03 5.59 11.44
CA ILE A 291 -4.48 5.90 12.77
C ILE A 291 -3.38 6.98 12.74
N ASN A 292 -2.59 7.06 11.66
CA ASN A 292 -1.55 8.09 11.51
C ASN A 292 -2.16 9.46 11.21
N ASP A 293 -3.22 9.49 10.41
CA ASP A 293 -3.89 10.71 9.97
C ASP A 293 -4.98 11.17 10.94
N LEU A 294 -5.20 10.44 12.04
CA LEU A 294 -6.22 10.74 13.04
C LEU A 294 -6.02 12.17 13.56
N PRO A 295 -7.01 13.08 13.38
CA PRO A 295 -6.88 14.47 13.74
C PRO A 295 -7.14 14.67 15.24
N ALA A 296 -6.41 13.90 16.05
CA ALA A 296 -6.42 13.98 17.50
C ALA A 296 -5.01 14.28 18.01
N PHE A 297 -4.87 14.92 19.15
CA PHE A 297 -3.57 15.13 19.80
C PHE A 297 -3.75 15.31 21.30
N ILE A 298 -2.65 15.17 22.04
CA ILE A 298 -2.61 15.41 23.48
C ILE A 298 -1.72 16.63 23.70
N ALA A 299 -2.18 17.62 24.46
CA ALA A 299 -1.43 18.83 24.71
C ALA A 299 -1.55 19.28 26.17
N PRO A 300 -0.50 19.89 26.74
CA PRO A 300 -0.62 20.61 28.01
C PRO A 300 -1.19 22.02 27.77
N PRO A 301 -1.43 22.77 28.85
CA PRO A 301 -1.62 24.21 28.78
C PRO A 301 -0.43 24.88 28.09
N LEU A 302 -0.67 25.95 27.32
CA LEU A 302 0.33 26.70 26.56
C LEU A 302 1.52 27.15 27.43
N SER A 303 1.27 27.48 28.71
CA SER A 303 2.30 27.87 29.67
C SER A 303 3.35 26.80 29.99
N LYS A 304 3.12 25.54 29.59
CA LYS A 304 4.03 24.40 29.80
C LYS A 304 4.81 24.02 28.55
N LEU A 305 4.49 24.64 27.42
CA LEU A 305 5.24 24.46 26.19
C LEU A 305 6.44 25.41 26.22
N SER A 306 7.63 24.84 26.38
CA SER A 306 8.86 25.58 26.13
C SER A 306 9.06 25.63 24.63
N VAL A 307 8.61 26.70 24.02
CA VAL A 307 9.06 27.04 22.67
C VAL A 307 10.46 27.55 22.90
N ILE A 308 11.45 26.81 22.40
CA ILE A 308 12.73 27.46 22.18
C ILE A 308 12.39 28.54 21.17
N ASP A 309 12.33 29.80 21.62
CA ASP A 309 12.41 30.98 20.76
C ASP A 309 13.70 30.80 19.98
N SER A 310 13.52 30.08 18.90
CA SER A 310 14.44 30.05 17.82
C SER A 310 14.22 31.39 17.13
N GLU A 311 14.66 32.48 17.76
CA GLU A 311 15.64 33.30 17.07
C GLU A 311 16.83 32.37 16.78
N ILE A 312 16.63 31.41 15.90
CA ILE A 312 17.68 30.97 15.01
C ILE A 312 17.86 32.24 14.20
N PRO A 313 18.92 33.06 14.41
CA PRO A 313 19.31 33.96 13.33
C PRO A 313 19.37 33.04 12.14
N GLU A 314 18.60 33.29 11.06
CA GLU A 314 18.56 32.43 9.86
C GLU A 314 19.92 31.77 9.74
N GLU A 315 20.04 30.52 10.23
CA GLU A 315 21.30 29.83 10.10
C GLU A 315 21.22 29.56 8.62
N GLU A 316 21.93 30.39 7.84
CA GLU A 316 22.33 30.09 6.49
C GLU A 316 22.60 28.60 6.55
N GLU A 317 21.68 27.82 5.98
CA GLU A 317 21.67 26.39 6.16
C GLU A 317 23.07 25.98 5.70
N ASP A 318 23.97 25.66 6.65
CA ASP A 318 25.36 25.36 6.32
C ASP A 318 25.33 23.94 5.79
N SER A 319 24.78 23.87 4.58
CA SER A 319 24.89 22.83 3.62
C SER A 319 26.36 22.45 3.50
N GLY A 320 27.30 23.37 3.74
CA GLY A 320 28.72 23.08 3.88
C GLY A 320 29.02 21.95 4.87
N ALA A 321 28.59 22.01 6.12
CA ALA A 321 28.90 20.97 7.11
C ALA A 321 28.28 19.59 6.77
N LYS A 322 27.02 19.56 6.30
CA LYS A 322 26.35 18.31 5.89
C LYS A 322 26.93 17.73 4.58
N TRP A 323 27.26 18.57 3.61
CA TRP A 323 27.95 18.18 2.37
C TRP A 323 29.43 17.83 2.60
N GLN A 324 30.09 18.42 3.60
CA GLN A 324 31.43 18.02 4.04
C GLN A 324 31.41 16.64 4.68
N LEU A 325 30.42 16.34 5.54
CA LEU A 325 30.26 15.02 6.13
C LEU A 325 29.88 13.97 5.07
N PHE A 326 28.94 14.29 4.17
CA PHE A 326 28.60 13.44 3.03
C PHE A 326 29.80 13.22 2.11
N GLY A 327 30.57 14.28 1.84
CA GLY A 327 31.81 14.23 1.08
C GLY A 327 32.89 13.37 1.75
N LEU A 328 33.03 13.44 3.07
CA LEU A 328 33.92 12.60 3.86
C LEU A 328 33.50 11.13 3.83
N ILE A 329 32.20 10.85 3.96
CA ILE A 329 31.66 9.48 3.86
C ILE A 329 31.88 8.93 2.45
N MET A 330 31.64 9.73 1.40
CA MET A 330 31.90 9.34 0.01
C MET A 330 33.40 9.14 -0.27
N LEU A 331 34.27 9.99 0.29
CA LEU A 331 35.72 9.82 0.22
C LEU A 331 36.18 8.54 0.91
N LEU A 332 35.63 8.24 2.08
CA LEU A 332 35.91 7.01 2.83
C LEU A 332 35.48 5.78 2.01
N LEU A 333 34.27 5.79 1.44
CA LEU A 333 33.77 4.72 0.59
C LEU A 333 34.65 4.52 -0.65
N LEU A 334 35.10 5.61 -1.27
CA LEU A 334 36.01 5.56 -2.41
C LEU A 334 37.38 4.97 -2.03
N LEU A 335 37.93 5.36 -0.87
CA LEU A 335 39.18 4.80 -0.34
C LEU A 335 39.05 3.29 -0.06
N VAL A 336 37.96 2.86 0.56
CA VAL A 336 37.66 1.44 0.80
C VAL A 336 37.56 0.69 -0.54
N GLY A 337 36.89 1.27 -1.53
CA GLY A 337 36.82 0.72 -2.89
C GLY A 337 38.19 0.54 -3.53
N VAL A 338 39.07 1.53 -3.42
CA VAL A 338 40.45 1.46 -3.95
C VAL A 338 41.28 0.41 -3.22
N VAL A 339 41.21 0.33 -1.89
CA VAL A 339 41.92 -0.70 -1.12
C VAL A 339 41.43 -2.09 -1.50
N THR A 340 40.12 -2.28 -1.61
CA THR A 340 39.50 -3.55 -2.04
C THR A 340 39.94 -3.91 -3.45
N TYR A 341 39.99 -2.94 -4.36
CA TYR A 341 40.48 -3.13 -5.73
C TYR A 341 41.95 -3.56 -5.75
N ILE A 342 42.81 -2.95 -4.94
CA ILE A 342 44.24 -3.30 -4.85
C ILE A 342 44.42 -4.71 -4.28
N ILE A 343 43.64 -5.07 -3.26
CA ILE A 343 43.65 -6.42 -2.69
C ILE A 343 43.25 -7.45 -3.75
N LEU A 344 42.14 -7.21 -4.46
CA LEU A 344 41.67 -8.06 -5.54
C LEU A 344 42.68 -8.14 -6.68
N GLN A 345 43.28 -7.02 -7.09
CA GLN A 345 44.30 -6.97 -8.13
C GLN A 345 45.53 -7.79 -7.76
N THR A 346 45.96 -7.70 -6.49
CA THR A 346 47.11 -8.44 -5.97
C THR A 346 46.81 -9.94 -5.88
N TRP A 347 45.61 -10.30 -5.42
CA TRP A 347 45.15 -11.68 -5.39
C TRP A 347 45.06 -12.25 -6.81
N TYR A 348 44.51 -11.47 -7.75
CA TYR A 348 44.35 -11.89 -9.14
C TYR A 348 45.71 -12.20 -9.78
N LYS A 349 46.70 -11.34 -9.55
CA LYS A 349 48.06 -11.53 -10.08
C LYS A 349 48.75 -12.78 -9.53
N ARG A 350 48.49 -13.14 -8.27
CA ARG A 350 49.22 -14.21 -7.58
C ARG A 350 48.53 -15.57 -7.62
N LYS A 351 47.19 -15.60 -7.62
CA LYS A 351 46.42 -16.83 -7.38
C LYS A 351 45.34 -17.12 -8.42
N TYR A 352 45.05 -16.20 -9.35
CA TYR A 352 43.94 -16.40 -10.29
C TYR A 352 44.18 -17.56 -11.27
N GLU A 353 45.41 -17.74 -11.73
CA GLU A 353 45.77 -18.85 -12.62
C GLU A 353 45.53 -20.20 -11.93
N ASP A 354 46.00 -20.35 -10.69
CA ASP A 354 45.83 -21.58 -9.90
C ASP A 354 44.36 -21.81 -9.49
N TYR A 355 43.61 -20.72 -9.28
CA TYR A 355 42.16 -20.79 -9.04
C TYR A 355 41.41 -21.29 -10.27
N LEU A 356 41.78 -20.79 -11.45
CA LEU A 356 41.10 -21.08 -12.71
C LEU A 356 41.52 -22.44 -13.29
N PHE A 357 42.75 -22.88 -13.01
CA PHE A 357 43.30 -24.17 -13.43
C PHE A 357 43.88 -24.91 -12.23
N LYS A 358 43.03 -25.68 -11.56
CA LYS A 358 43.43 -26.49 -10.39
C LYS A 358 44.55 -27.50 -10.73
N ASN A 359 44.60 -27.96 -11.98
CA ASN A 359 45.68 -28.81 -12.50
C ASN A 359 46.47 -28.05 -13.57
N LYS A 360 47.80 -27.97 -13.43
CA LYS A 360 48.68 -27.26 -14.37
C LYS A 360 48.66 -27.85 -15.79
N ASN A 361 48.32 -29.13 -15.92
CA ASN A 361 48.19 -29.78 -17.22
C ASN A 361 47.01 -29.23 -18.04
N ASP A 362 45.96 -28.75 -17.37
CA ASP A 362 44.74 -28.24 -18.02
C ASP A 362 45.03 -26.98 -18.84
N LEU A 363 45.77 -26.03 -18.25
CA LEU A 363 46.18 -24.82 -18.95
C LEU A 363 47.11 -25.14 -20.12
N TYR A 364 48.07 -26.05 -19.92
CA TYR A 364 49.01 -26.45 -20.97
C TYR A 364 48.29 -27.10 -22.16
N ASN A 365 47.36 -28.02 -21.88
CA ASN A 365 46.52 -28.67 -22.90
C ASN A 365 45.72 -27.64 -23.70
N LEU A 366 45.14 -26.65 -23.01
CA LEU A 366 44.34 -25.61 -23.65
C LEU A 366 45.19 -24.67 -24.52
N LEU A 367 46.38 -24.28 -24.04
CA LEU A 367 47.33 -23.47 -24.81
C LEU A 367 47.80 -24.21 -26.06
N HIS A 368 48.17 -25.49 -25.94
CA HIS A 368 48.63 -26.31 -27.06
C HIS A 368 47.52 -26.53 -28.09
N TYR A 369 46.28 -26.75 -27.64
CA TYR A 369 45.12 -26.84 -28.53
C TYR A 369 44.88 -25.54 -29.30
N ILE A 370 44.89 -24.39 -28.61
CA ILE A 370 44.73 -23.07 -29.23
C ILE A 370 45.82 -22.84 -30.28
N GLU A 371 47.08 -23.13 -29.95
CA GLU A 371 48.21 -23.00 -30.88
C GLU A 371 48.03 -23.87 -32.13
N ALA A 372 47.65 -25.14 -31.94
CA ALA A 372 47.43 -26.09 -33.03
C ALA A 372 46.29 -25.66 -33.96
N GLN A 373 45.19 -25.13 -33.43
CA GLN A 373 44.06 -24.65 -34.24
C GLN A 373 44.40 -23.34 -34.96
N ARG A 374 45.13 -22.42 -34.32
CA ARG A 374 45.57 -21.17 -34.97
C ARG A 374 46.56 -21.43 -36.11
N LYS A 375 47.49 -22.39 -35.97
CA LYS A 375 48.38 -22.83 -37.06
C LYS A 375 47.62 -23.38 -38.28
N LYS A 376 46.40 -23.89 -38.07
CA LYS A 376 45.50 -24.35 -39.14
C LYS A 376 44.62 -23.24 -39.72
N GLY A 377 44.79 -21.99 -39.30
CA GLY A 377 44.02 -20.84 -39.78
C GLY A 377 42.59 -20.75 -39.24
N VAL A 378 42.25 -21.50 -38.19
CA VAL A 378 40.90 -21.48 -37.61
C VAL A 378 40.66 -20.15 -36.88
N HIS A 379 39.50 -19.53 -37.13
CA HIS A 379 39.14 -18.25 -36.52
C HIS A 379 38.90 -18.40 -35.00
N GLU A 380 39.28 -17.38 -34.22
CA GLU A 380 39.27 -17.44 -32.76
C GLU A 380 37.88 -17.72 -32.16
N SER A 381 36.82 -17.20 -32.77
CA SER A 381 35.43 -17.48 -32.35
C SER A 381 35.07 -18.96 -32.48
N GLU A 382 35.58 -19.64 -33.50
CA GLU A 382 35.34 -21.07 -33.71
C GLU A 382 36.15 -21.92 -32.73
N ILE A 383 37.37 -21.50 -32.39
CA ILE A 383 38.18 -22.12 -31.33
C ILE A 383 37.46 -22.01 -29.98
N HIS A 384 36.92 -20.83 -29.65
CA HIS A 384 36.13 -20.60 -28.44
C HIS A 384 34.87 -21.49 -28.40
N TYR A 385 34.15 -21.57 -29.52
CA TYR A 385 32.96 -22.41 -29.64
C TYR A 385 33.27 -23.89 -29.38
N LYS A 386 34.33 -24.43 -30.01
CA LYS A 386 34.75 -25.82 -29.83
C LYS A 386 35.20 -26.13 -28.39
N LEU A 387 35.94 -25.22 -27.76
CA LEU A 387 36.37 -25.38 -26.37
C LEU A 387 35.19 -25.33 -25.39
N LYS A 388 34.23 -24.43 -25.62
CA LYS A 388 33.01 -24.36 -24.80
C LYS A 388 32.17 -25.63 -24.90
N ASN A 389 32.00 -26.17 -26.11
CA ASN A 389 31.29 -27.44 -26.34
C ASN A 389 32.04 -28.65 -25.75
N SER A 390 33.35 -28.52 -25.52
CA SER A 390 34.17 -29.56 -24.88
C SER A 390 34.18 -29.44 -23.35
N GLY A 391 33.35 -28.57 -22.77
CA GLY A 391 33.16 -28.44 -21.32
C GLY A 391 34.05 -27.39 -20.62
N TRP A 392 34.85 -26.62 -21.35
CA TRP A 392 35.70 -25.58 -20.75
C TRP A 392 34.90 -24.32 -20.39
N ASN A 393 35.20 -23.73 -19.23
CA ASN A 393 34.60 -22.49 -18.79
C ASN A 393 35.05 -21.31 -19.69
N SER A 394 34.12 -20.42 -20.04
CA SER A 394 34.39 -19.19 -20.79
C SER A 394 35.57 -18.39 -20.23
N GLU A 395 35.73 -18.31 -18.90
CA GLU A 395 36.87 -17.60 -18.29
C GLU A 395 38.21 -18.34 -18.49
N GLN A 396 38.23 -19.68 -18.43
CA GLN A 396 39.41 -20.49 -18.75
C GLN A 396 39.85 -20.27 -20.20
N ILE A 397 38.89 -20.30 -21.13
CA ILE A 397 39.14 -20.10 -22.56
C ILE A 397 39.68 -18.70 -22.83
N LYS A 398 39.05 -17.67 -22.25
CA LYS A 398 39.46 -16.26 -22.39
C LYS A 398 40.84 -16.01 -21.79
N TYR A 399 41.11 -16.55 -20.60
CA TYR A 399 42.40 -16.45 -19.95
C TYR A 399 43.52 -17.08 -20.80
N ALA A 400 43.33 -18.31 -21.25
CA ALA A 400 44.33 -19.02 -22.04
C ALA A 400 44.55 -18.39 -23.43
N THR A 401 43.49 -17.90 -24.09
CA THR A 401 43.63 -17.23 -25.39
C THR A 401 44.40 -15.91 -25.28
N ARG A 402 44.15 -15.14 -24.22
CA ARG A 402 44.93 -13.94 -23.90
C ARG A 402 46.37 -14.28 -23.56
N LYS A 403 46.59 -15.33 -22.74
CA LYS A 403 47.93 -15.81 -22.35
C LYS A 403 48.76 -16.24 -23.56
N HIS A 404 48.16 -17.04 -24.44
CA HIS A 404 48.78 -17.47 -25.71
C HIS A 404 49.16 -16.27 -26.59
N SER A 405 48.31 -15.25 -26.64
CA SER A 405 48.53 -14.06 -27.47
C SER A 405 49.49 -13.03 -26.84
N GLY A 406 50.10 -13.34 -25.69
CA GLY A 406 50.94 -12.40 -24.94
C GLY A 406 50.17 -11.20 -24.37
N LEU A 407 48.84 -11.27 -24.38
CA LEU A 407 47.97 -10.21 -23.86
C LEU A 407 47.83 -10.35 -22.35
N ARG A 408 47.64 -9.21 -21.68
CA ARG A 408 47.43 -9.18 -20.23
C ARG A 408 46.23 -10.05 -19.85
N THR A 409 46.44 -11.01 -18.96
CA THR A 409 45.42 -12.01 -18.56
C THR A 409 44.62 -11.60 -17.33
N GLY A 410 44.80 -10.37 -16.82
CA GLY A 410 44.13 -9.90 -15.61
C GLY A 410 43.65 -8.45 -15.60
N MET A 411 43.19 -8.03 -14.42
CA MET A 411 42.62 -6.69 -14.18
C MET A 411 43.63 -5.57 -14.49
N LEU A 412 43.10 -4.37 -14.78
CA LEU A 412 43.88 -3.21 -15.18
C LEU A 412 44.82 -2.78 -14.03
N GLU A 413 46.13 -2.74 -14.27
CA GLU A 413 47.08 -2.38 -13.22
C GLU A 413 47.10 -0.87 -12.98
N ILE A 414 46.75 -0.45 -11.76
CA ILE A 414 47.03 0.92 -11.32
C ILE A 414 48.52 0.98 -10.94
N PRO A 415 49.35 1.84 -11.57
CA PRO A 415 50.80 1.90 -11.34
C PRO A 415 51.13 2.63 -10.03
N ILE A 416 50.79 2.01 -8.91
CA ILE A 416 50.91 2.58 -7.56
C ILE A 416 52.37 2.85 -7.16
N GLU A 417 53.32 2.01 -7.60
CA GLU A 417 54.76 2.21 -7.33
C GLU A 417 55.34 3.51 -7.91
N LYS A 418 54.81 3.99 -9.04
CA LYS A 418 55.22 5.28 -9.63
C LYS A 418 54.65 6.47 -8.85
N VAL A 419 53.52 6.29 -8.18
CA VAL A 419 52.86 7.32 -7.37
C VAL A 419 53.58 7.48 -6.03
N PHE A 420 53.91 6.39 -5.34
CA PHE A 420 54.64 6.44 -4.06
C PHE A 420 56.09 6.90 -4.19
N LYS A 421 56.82 6.53 -5.26
CA LYS A 421 58.18 7.07 -5.54
C LYS A 421 58.21 8.59 -5.74
N LYS A 422 57.08 9.21 -6.11
CA LYS A 422 56.95 10.67 -6.25
C LYS A 422 56.70 11.38 -4.91
N ILE A 423 56.14 10.66 -3.94
CA ILE A 423 55.84 11.19 -2.60
C ILE A 423 57.10 11.13 -1.72
N ASP A 424 57.87 10.04 -1.76
CA ASP A 424 59.17 9.97 -1.05
C ASP A 424 60.20 11.00 -1.52
N LYS A 425 60.20 11.34 -2.83
CA LYS A 425 61.10 12.38 -3.36
C LYS A 425 60.75 13.80 -2.89
N LYS A 426 59.55 14.04 -2.35
CA LYS A 426 59.15 15.35 -1.77
C LYS A 426 59.44 15.45 -0.28
N GLY A 427 59.62 14.34 0.45
CA GLY A 427 59.97 14.34 1.87
C GLY A 427 61.47 14.55 2.17
N SER A 428 62.36 14.46 1.17
CA SER A 428 63.82 14.61 1.33
C SER A 428 64.38 15.97 0.92
N ARG A 429 63.53 16.99 0.71
CA ARG A 429 63.95 18.40 0.52
C ARG A 429 63.28 19.24 1.60
N GLY A 430 63.78 19.10 2.81
CA GLY A 430 63.28 19.77 4.01
C GLY A 430 64.14 19.42 5.23
N HIS A 431 65.45 19.56 5.08
CA HIS A 431 66.39 19.79 6.17
C HIS A 431 67.28 20.96 5.78
#